data_AF-A0A3M3EP70-F1
#
_entry.id   AF-A0A3M3EP70-F1
#
_cell.length_a   1.000
_cell.length_b   1.000
_cell.length_c   1.000
_cell.angle_alpha   90.00
_cell.angle_beta   90.00
_cell.angle_gamma   90.00
#
_symmetry.space_group_name_H-M   'P 1'
#
loop_
_entity.id
_entity.type
_entity.pdbx_description
1 polymer ?
#
loop_
_entity_poly.entity_id
_entity_poly.type
_entity_poly.pdbx_seq_one_letter_code
_entity_poly.pdbx_strand_id
1 'polypeptide(L)'
;MPDKYGVGEDAYCYPGSTVLRNKLDIRDEPTLSEAEQQLTAIAADHVEFNPPPYDLAYLQNIHRQLFSDLYEWAGELRTVGMAKQDTRFCQPQFMEKEAGKIFSNMAAAHWFEGLSRADLIVAVADAYSDINVVHPFREGNGRAQRILFEHLIMNAGLEISWWGIEKEEWIFANIAAYNCTLGPMVQVFEKCIGQAIQASAADAAP
;
A
#
# COMPACT_ATOMS: atom_id res chain seq x y z
N MET A 1 26.81 0.25 6.76
CA MET A 1 25.97 -0.96 6.96
C MET A 1 24.78 -0.81 6.02
N PRO A 2 24.30 -1.88 5.38
CA PRO A 2 23.07 -1.79 4.61
C PRO A 2 21.89 -1.44 5.53
N ASP A 3 20.97 -0.64 5.03
CA ASP A 3 19.73 -0.29 5.72
C ASP A 3 18.71 -1.44 5.73
N LYS A 4 17.49 -1.16 6.19
CA LYS A 4 16.33 -2.07 6.20
C LYS A 4 16.11 -2.80 4.87
N TYR A 5 16.45 -2.17 3.74
CA TYR A 5 16.22 -2.69 2.39
C TYR A 5 17.48 -3.17 1.67
N GLY A 6 18.58 -3.31 2.40
CA GLY A 6 19.84 -3.78 1.84
C GLY A 6 20.64 -2.70 1.11
N VAL A 7 20.23 -1.43 1.17
CA VAL A 7 20.90 -0.33 0.46
C VAL A 7 22.05 0.18 1.32
N GLY A 8 23.26 0.18 0.75
CA GLY A 8 24.49 0.54 1.48
C GLY A 8 24.61 2.04 1.75
N GLU A 9 24.92 2.82 0.71
CA GLU A 9 24.94 4.28 0.76
C GLU A 9 23.59 4.82 0.29
N ASP A 10 22.59 4.69 1.16
CA ASP A 10 21.26 5.16 0.84
C ASP A 10 21.16 6.70 0.97
N ALA A 11 20.89 7.38 -0.15
CA ALA A 11 20.65 8.81 -0.17
C ALA A 11 19.42 9.22 0.66
N TYR A 12 18.50 8.30 0.98
CA TYR A 12 17.37 8.58 1.85
C TYR A 12 17.76 8.62 3.34
N CYS A 13 18.91 8.08 3.72
CA CYS A 13 19.39 8.06 5.11
C CYS A 13 20.35 9.23 5.41
N TYR A 14 20.54 9.54 6.70
CA TYR A 14 21.60 10.46 7.11
C TYR A 14 22.99 9.86 6.80
N PRO A 15 24.00 10.68 6.47
CA PRO A 15 25.35 10.18 6.23
C PRO A 15 25.88 9.33 7.38
N GLY A 16 26.34 8.10 7.08
CA GLY A 16 26.86 7.16 8.07
C GLY A 16 25.80 6.52 8.98
N SER A 17 24.51 6.68 8.69
CA SER A 17 23.39 6.13 9.46
C SER A 17 22.44 5.31 8.58
N THR A 18 21.64 4.45 9.20
CA THR A 18 20.50 3.77 8.56
C THR A 18 19.18 4.50 8.77
N VAL A 19 19.17 5.58 9.56
CA VAL A 19 17.98 6.37 9.89
C VAL A 19 17.64 7.29 8.72
N LEU A 20 16.38 7.26 8.30
CA LEU A 20 15.87 8.08 7.20
C LEU A 20 15.91 9.57 7.54
N ARG A 21 16.32 10.38 6.57
CA ARG A 21 16.25 11.85 6.65
C ARG A 21 14.78 12.26 6.77
N ASN A 22 14.48 13.03 7.81
CA ASN A 22 13.13 13.40 8.19
C ASN A 22 13.08 14.87 8.63
N LYS A 23 11.91 15.49 8.53
CA LYS A 23 11.66 16.91 8.81
C LYS A 23 11.81 17.29 10.28
N LEU A 24 11.81 16.29 11.17
CA LEU A 24 11.93 16.47 12.62
C LEU A 24 13.37 16.36 13.12
N ASP A 25 14.34 16.14 12.22
CA ASP A 25 15.75 15.92 12.53
C ASP A 25 16.00 14.78 13.54
N ILE A 26 15.12 13.78 13.59
CA ILE A 26 15.28 12.60 14.45
C ILE A 26 16.41 11.73 13.91
N ARG A 27 17.33 11.28 14.78
CA ARG A 27 18.57 10.58 14.41
C ARG A 27 18.67 9.14 14.89
N ASP A 28 17.64 8.63 15.56
CA ASP A 28 17.55 7.24 16.02
C ASP A 28 16.28 6.56 15.49
N GLU A 29 16.39 5.26 15.22
CA GLU A 29 15.32 4.48 14.59
C GLU A 29 14.08 4.29 15.49
N PRO A 30 14.20 4.01 16.81
CA PRO A 30 13.03 3.85 17.68
C PRO A 30 12.15 5.10 17.72
N THR A 31 12.74 6.28 17.94
CA THR A 31 11.99 7.54 18.00
C THR A 31 11.42 7.90 16.63
N LEU A 32 12.14 7.66 15.53
CA LEU A 32 11.60 7.91 14.19
C LEU A 32 10.41 7.01 13.89
N SER A 33 10.49 5.72 14.23
CA SER A 33 9.42 4.75 14.03
C SER A 33 8.16 5.12 14.82
N GLU A 34 8.30 5.56 16.07
CA GLU A 34 7.17 6.02 16.88
C GLU A 34 6.52 7.29 16.30
N ALA A 35 7.33 8.30 15.97
CA ALA A 35 6.84 9.54 15.36
C ALA A 35 6.14 9.28 14.03
N GLU A 36 6.70 8.41 13.19
CA GLU A 36 6.10 8.02 11.91
C GLU A 36 4.74 7.33 12.11
N GLN A 37 4.64 6.39 13.05
CA GLN A 37 3.37 5.71 13.32
C GLN A 37 2.29 6.69 13.78
N GLN A 38 2.62 7.61 14.69
CA GLN A 38 1.66 8.59 15.21
C GLN A 38 1.21 9.58 14.13
N LEU A 39 2.15 10.18 13.40
CA LEU A 39 1.85 11.15 12.35
C LEU A 39 1.04 10.52 11.21
N THR A 40 1.43 9.32 10.77
CA THR A 40 0.73 8.63 9.67
C THR A 40 -0.66 8.16 10.07
N ALA A 41 -0.90 7.82 11.34
CA ALA A 41 -2.23 7.48 11.84
C ALA A 41 -3.18 8.69 11.78
N ILE A 42 -2.73 9.86 12.24
CA ILE A 42 -3.51 11.10 12.16
C ILE A 42 -3.77 11.49 10.70
N ALA A 43 -2.73 11.41 9.85
CA ALA A 43 -2.86 11.76 8.44
C ALA A 43 -3.82 10.81 7.68
N ALA A 44 -3.89 9.53 8.07
CA ALA A 44 -4.80 8.56 7.45
C ALA A 44 -6.28 8.95 7.63
N ASP A 45 -6.66 9.51 8.78
CA ASP A 45 -8.02 9.99 9.05
C ASP A 45 -8.43 11.16 8.12
N HIS A 46 -7.46 11.84 7.51
CA HIS A 46 -7.67 12.95 6.58
C HIS A 46 -7.63 12.53 5.10
N VAL A 47 -7.32 11.27 4.80
CA VAL A 47 -7.34 10.79 3.40
C VAL A 47 -8.79 10.55 2.99
N GLU A 48 -9.32 11.46 2.18
CA GLU A 48 -10.69 11.35 1.68
C GLU A 48 -10.82 10.25 0.61
N PHE A 49 -11.89 9.46 0.74
CA PHE A 49 -12.31 8.53 -0.29
C PHE A 49 -12.56 9.28 -1.61
N ASN A 50 -12.01 8.74 -2.70
CA ASN A 50 -12.35 9.16 -4.05
C ASN A 50 -12.63 7.91 -4.90
N PRO A 51 -13.68 7.92 -5.74
CA PRO A 51 -13.94 6.82 -6.65
C PRO A 51 -12.87 6.73 -7.75
N PRO A 52 -12.77 5.60 -8.47
CA PRO A 52 -11.90 5.46 -9.62
C PRO A 52 -12.20 6.49 -10.73
N PRO A 53 -11.27 6.73 -11.66
CA PRO A 53 -10.10 5.90 -11.98
C PRO A 53 -8.93 6.04 -10.98
N TYR A 54 -8.29 4.91 -10.69
CA TYR A 54 -7.07 4.87 -9.88
C TYR A 54 -5.83 4.67 -10.77
N ASP A 55 -4.72 5.29 -10.40
CA ASP A 55 -3.45 5.12 -11.10
C ASP A 55 -2.27 5.26 -10.12
N LEU A 56 -1.05 5.23 -10.65
CA LEU A 56 0.15 5.43 -9.84
C LEU A 56 0.17 6.82 -9.18
N ALA A 57 -0.34 7.85 -9.86
CA ALA A 57 -0.40 9.21 -9.31
C ALA A 57 -1.35 9.29 -8.11
N TYR A 58 -2.46 8.53 -8.13
CA TYR A 58 -3.37 8.40 -7.01
C TYR A 58 -2.68 7.74 -5.80
N LEU A 59 -1.95 6.65 -6.02
CA LEU A 59 -1.17 6.00 -4.97
C LEU A 59 -0.06 6.92 -4.42
N GLN A 60 0.61 7.69 -5.28
CA GLN A 60 1.57 8.73 -4.89
C GLN A 60 0.91 9.82 -4.05
N ASN A 61 -0.33 10.23 -4.39
CA ASN A 61 -1.07 11.22 -3.63
C ASN A 61 -1.46 10.73 -2.23
N ILE A 62 -1.91 9.48 -2.10
CA ILE A 62 -2.16 8.85 -0.79
C ILE A 62 -0.86 8.86 0.04
N HIS A 63 0.25 8.42 -0.55
CA HIS A 63 1.54 8.44 0.14
C HIS A 63 1.97 9.87 0.51
N ARG A 64 1.72 10.85 -0.34
CA ARG A 64 2.01 12.26 -0.04
C ARG A 64 1.24 12.69 1.20
N GLN A 65 -0.07 12.46 1.25
CA GLN A 65 -0.91 12.83 2.39
C GLN A 65 -0.44 12.17 3.69
N LEU A 66 -0.12 10.88 3.66
CA LEU A 66 0.31 10.13 4.85
C LEU A 66 1.65 10.61 5.43
N PHE A 67 2.59 11.03 4.58
CA PHE A 67 3.99 11.19 4.98
C PHE A 67 4.54 12.61 4.84
N SER A 68 3.76 13.57 4.34
CA SER A 68 4.24 14.95 4.06
C SER A 68 4.78 15.66 5.30
N ASP A 69 4.27 15.36 6.48
CA ASP A 69 4.75 15.99 7.73
C ASP A 69 6.10 15.42 8.20
N LEU A 70 6.51 14.26 7.69
CA LEU A 70 7.73 13.58 8.14
C LEU A 70 8.84 13.55 7.08
N TYR A 71 8.52 13.34 5.81
CA TYR A 71 9.51 13.10 4.75
C TYR A 71 9.38 14.12 3.62
N GLU A 72 10.51 14.68 3.18
CA GLU A 72 10.56 15.58 2.02
C GLU A 72 10.20 14.88 0.71
N TRP A 73 10.44 13.57 0.64
CA TRP A 73 10.17 12.73 -0.53
C TRP A 73 8.76 12.10 -0.49
N ALA A 74 7.87 12.55 0.39
CA ALA A 74 6.52 12.01 0.48
C ALA A 74 5.77 12.13 -0.87
N GLY A 75 5.37 10.98 -1.42
CA GLY A 75 4.69 10.87 -2.71
C GLY A 75 5.63 10.73 -3.90
N GLU A 76 6.94 10.76 -3.68
CA GLU A 76 7.95 10.57 -4.71
C GLU A 76 8.31 9.08 -4.85
N LEU A 77 8.48 8.62 -6.09
CA LEU A 77 8.94 7.26 -6.36
C LEU A 77 10.39 7.09 -5.91
N ARG A 78 10.72 5.92 -5.38
CA ARG A 78 12.10 5.62 -4.97
C ARG A 78 13.04 5.57 -6.18
N THR A 79 14.29 5.92 -5.92
CA THR A 79 15.37 5.93 -6.92
C THR A 79 16.36 4.79 -6.75
N VAL A 80 16.22 3.98 -5.69
CA VAL A 80 17.11 2.89 -5.34
C VAL A 80 16.43 1.54 -5.47
N GLY A 81 17.17 0.51 -5.88
CA GLY A 81 16.71 -0.88 -5.84
C GLY A 81 16.59 -1.35 -4.39
N MET A 82 15.51 -2.06 -4.06
CA MET A 82 15.25 -2.51 -2.69
C MET A 82 14.99 -4.01 -2.65
N ALA A 83 15.42 -4.64 -1.55
CA ALA A 83 15.06 -6.00 -1.21
C ALA A 83 14.69 -6.07 0.27
N LYS A 84 13.77 -6.95 0.64
CA LYS A 84 13.46 -7.24 2.04
C LYS A 84 13.60 -8.74 2.25
N GLN A 85 14.59 -9.14 3.05
CA GLN A 85 14.99 -10.54 3.17
C GLN A 85 15.31 -11.11 1.77
N ASP A 86 14.67 -12.21 1.37
CA ASP A 86 14.85 -12.84 0.06
C ASP A 86 13.93 -12.28 -1.05
N THR A 87 13.08 -11.29 -0.72
CA THR A 87 12.15 -10.66 -1.66
C THR A 87 12.82 -9.47 -2.34
N ARG A 88 12.94 -9.49 -3.66
CA ARG A 88 13.44 -8.35 -4.45
C ARG A 88 12.27 -7.61 -5.07
N PHE A 89 12.18 -6.31 -4.82
CA PHE A 89 11.15 -5.48 -5.42
C PHE A 89 11.54 -5.05 -6.84
N CYS A 90 10.57 -4.50 -7.58
CA CYS A 90 10.75 -4.01 -8.93
C CYS A 90 11.95 -3.04 -9.02
N GLN A 91 12.73 -3.10 -10.10
CA GLN A 91 13.83 -2.14 -10.26
C GLN A 91 13.27 -0.75 -10.63
N PRO A 92 13.84 0.36 -10.09
CA PRO A 92 13.28 1.69 -10.29
C PRO A 92 12.92 2.05 -11.73
N GLN A 93 13.78 1.69 -12.69
CA GLN A 93 13.58 1.96 -14.11
C GLN A 93 12.36 1.25 -14.75
N PHE A 94 11.76 0.28 -14.07
CA PHE A 94 10.59 -0.46 -14.55
C PHE A 94 9.31 -0.15 -13.76
N MET A 95 9.40 0.56 -12.62
CA MET A 95 8.27 0.70 -11.70
C MET A 95 7.05 1.35 -12.34
N GLU A 96 7.22 2.47 -13.03
CA GLU A 96 6.09 3.17 -13.68
C GLU A 96 5.40 2.29 -14.73
N LYS A 97 6.21 1.58 -15.54
CA LYS A 97 5.71 0.68 -16.57
C LYS A 97 4.91 -0.48 -15.96
N GLU A 98 5.46 -1.14 -14.94
CA GLU A 98 4.79 -2.29 -14.32
C GLU A 98 3.55 -1.86 -13.52
N ALA A 99 3.62 -0.77 -12.76
CA ALA A 99 2.44 -0.18 -12.10
C ALA A 99 1.35 0.17 -13.12
N GLY A 100 1.72 0.84 -14.21
CA GLY A 100 0.78 1.23 -15.27
C GLY A 100 0.02 0.04 -15.87
N LYS A 101 0.69 -1.10 -16.07
CA LYS A 101 0.02 -2.33 -16.52
C LYS A 101 -1.00 -2.83 -15.50
N ILE A 102 -0.64 -2.87 -14.21
CA ILE A 102 -1.51 -3.36 -13.15
C ILE A 102 -2.76 -2.48 -13.04
N PHE A 103 -2.60 -1.16 -13.01
CA PHE A 103 -3.74 -0.22 -13.01
C PHE A 103 -4.59 -0.33 -14.28
N SER A 104 -3.96 -0.52 -15.45
CA SER A 104 -4.71 -0.74 -16.70
C SER A 104 -5.53 -2.02 -16.68
N ASN A 105 -5.00 -3.10 -16.08
CA ASN A 105 -5.72 -4.36 -15.91
C ASN A 105 -6.91 -4.20 -14.95
N MET A 106 -6.73 -3.51 -13.82
CA MET A 106 -7.84 -3.19 -12.90
C MET A 106 -8.91 -2.32 -13.58
N ALA A 107 -8.50 -1.32 -14.36
CA ALA A 107 -9.41 -0.47 -15.14
C ALA A 107 -10.21 -1.29 -16.17
N ALA A 108 -9.55 -2.20 -16.89
CA ALA A 108 -10.20 -3.09 -17.86
C ALA A 108 -11.18 -4.06 -17.20
N ALA A 109 -10.95 -4.40 -15.93
CA ALA A 109 -11.87 -5.17 -15.10
C ALA A 109 -12.92 -4.29 -14.38
N HIS A 110 -13.14 -3.06 -14.86
CA HIS A 110 -14.08 -2.09 -14.28
C HIS A 110 -13.88 -1.88 -12.78
N TRP A 111 -12.63 -1.83 -12.32
CA TRP A 111 -12.26 -1.68 -10.91
C TRP A 111 -12.91 -2.72 -9.99
N PHE A 112 -13.21 -3.90 -10.56
CA PHE A 112 -13.87 -5.02 -9.92
C PHE A 112 -15.31 -4.75 -9.45
N GLU A 113 -15.94 -3.69 -9.96
CA GLU A 113 -17.35 -3.40 -9.70
C GLU A 113 -18.25 -4.52 -10.22
N GLY A 114 -19.23 -4.92 -9.41
CA GLY A 114 -20.20 -5.97 -9.74
C GLY A 114 -19.69 -7.40 -9.59
N LEU A 115 -18.43 -7.63 -9.18
CA LEU A 115 -17.96 -8.96 -8.82
C LEU A 115 -18.68 -9.49 -7.57
N SER A 116 -18.84 -10.81 -7.50
CA SER A 116 -19.23 -11.45 -6.24
C SER A 116 -18.15 -11.22 -5.19
N ARG A 117 -18.49 -11.26 -3.90
CA ARG A 117 -17.50 -11.15 -2.82
C ARG A 117 -16.34 -12.14 -2.98
N ALA A 118 -16.65 -13.39 -3.33
CA ALA A 118 -15.64 -14.43 -3.53
C ALA A 118 -14.68 -14.08 -4.68
N ASP A 119 -15.21 -13.59 -5.81
CA ASP A 119 -14.38 -13.18 -6.95
C ASP A 119 -13.58 -11.91 -6.66
N LEU A 120 -14.16 -10.95 -5.93
CA LEU A 120 -13.46 -9.73 -5.51
C LEU A 120 -12.26 -10.05 -4.61
N ILE A 121 -12.41 -10.97 -3.66
CA ILE A 121 -11.33 -11.38 -2.76
C ILE A 121 -10.13 -11.90 -3.55
N VAL A 122 -10.37 -12.74 -4.56
CA VAL A 122 -9.30 -13.28 -5.41
C VAL A 122 -8.67 -12.17 -6.26
N ALA A 123 -9.48 -11.32 -6.89
CA ALA A 123 -9.00 -10.23 -7.74
C ALA A 123 -8.18 -9.19 -6.95
N VAL A 124 -8.63 -8.84 -5.75
CA VAL A 124 -7.90 -7.93 -4.86
C VAL A 124 -6.61 -8.56 -4.35
N ALA A 125 -6.63 -9.83 -3.93
CA ALA A 125 -5.43 -10.50 -3.47
C ALA A 125 -4.33 -10.50 -4.55
N ASP A 126 -4.70 -10.75 -5.81
CA ASP A 126 -3.79 -10.75 -6.95
C ASP A 126 -3.24 -9.34 -7.22
N ALA A 127 -4.11 -8.36 -7.42
CA ALA A 127 -3.71 -6.98 -7.71
C ALA A 127 -2.90 -6.35 -6.56
N TYR A 128 -3.25 -6.62 -5.31
CA TYR A 128 -2.50 -6.15 -4.14
C TYR A 128 -1.09 -6.73 -4.15
N SER A 129 -0.97 -8.04 -4.41
CA SER A 129 0.31 -8.73 -4.45
C SER A 129 1.22 -8.16 -5.53
N ASP A 130 0.69 -7.90 -6.72
CA ASP A 130 1.43 -7.29 -7.84
C ASP A 130 1.93 -5.89 -7.49
N ILE A 131 1.07 -5.02 -6.96
CA ILE A 131 1.46 -3.67 -6.51
C ILE A 131 2.49 -3.73 -5.37
N ASN A 132 2.38 -4.72 -4.47
CA ASN A 132 3.35 -4.91 -3.39
C ASN A 132 4.75 -5.28 -3.92
N VAL A 133 4.85 -6.01 -5.04
CA VAL A 133 6.13 -6.29 -5.72
C VAL A 133 6.70 -5.05 -6.41
N VAL A 134 5.86 -4.16 -6.95
CA VAL A 134 6.30 -2.85 -7.48
C VAL A 134 6.99 -2.05 -6.36
N HIS A 135 6.37 -1.97 -5.19
CA HIS A 135 6.91 -1.31 -4.00
C HIS A 135 7.46 0.10 -4.31
N PRO A 136 6.61 1.03 -4.79
CA PRO A 136 7.04 2.25 -5.48
C PRO A 136 7.78 3.28 -4.61
N PHE A 137 7.62 3.24 -3.28
CA PHE A 137 8.18 4.23 -2.36
C PHE A 137 9.36 3.68 -1.58
N ARG A 138 10.15 4.58 -0.96
CA ARG A 138 11.29 4.18 -0.13
C ARG A 138 10.86 3.56 1.20
N GLU A 139 9.81 4.07 1.82
CA GLU A 139 9.18 3.52 3.03
C GLU A 139 7.68 3.82 2.96
N GLY A 140 6.84 3.13 3.73
CA GLY A 140 5.42 3.47 3.79
C GLY A 140 4.51 2.80 2.75
N ASN A 141 5.08 1.98 1.86
CA ASN A 141 4.35 1.24 0.81
C ASN A 141 3.07 0.55 1.32
N GLY A 142 3.18 -0.29 2.35
CA GLY A 142 2.03 -1.04 2.85
C GLY A 142 0.89 -0.15 3.38
N ARG A 143 1.19 1.01 3.97
CA ARG A 143 0.15 1.94 4.46
C ARG A 143 -0.59 2.60 3.31
N ALA A 144 0.14 3.11 2.31
CA ALA A 144 -0.47 3.72 1.13
C ALA A 144 -1.26 2.71 0.29
N GLN A 145 -0.73 1.49 0.14
CA GLN A 145 -1.39 0.41 -0.59
C GLN A 145 -2.68 -0.04 0.10
N ARG A 146 -2.69 -0.22 1.43
CA ARG A 146 -3.94 -0.58 2.14
C ARG A 146 -5.05 0.44 1.90
N ILE A 147 -4.77 1.74 1.99
CA ILE A 147 -5.78 2.78 1.72
C ILE A 147 -6.27 2.75 0.27
N LEU A 148 -5.36 2.58 -0.71
CA LEU A 148 -5.77 2.41 -2.12
C LEU A 148 -6.76 1.24 -2.27
N PHE A 149 -6.46 0.09 -1.66
CA PHE A 149 -7.31 -1.09 -1.75
C PHE A 149 -8.57 -0.99 -0.90
N GLU A 150 -8.56 -0.23 0.20
CA GLU A 150 -9.77 0.13 0.93
C GLU A 150 -10.72 0.92 0.01
N HIS A 151 -10.23 1.94 -0.69
CA HIS A 151 -11.04 2.71 -1.62
C HIS A 151 -11.56 1.85 -2.78
N LEU A 152 -10.72 0.96 -3.32
CA LEU A 152 -11.13 0.03 -4.37
C LEU A 152 -12.24 -0.93 -3.89
N ILE A 153 -12.11 -1.54 -2.71
CA ILE A 153 -13.11 -2.47 -2.16
C ILE A 153 -14.40 -1.75 -1.79
N MET A 154 -14.31 -0.56 -1.18
CA MET A 154 -15.49 0.26 -0.89
C MET A 154 -16.21 0.70 -2.15
N ASN A 155 -15.47 1.04 -3.21
CA ASN A 155 -16.05 1.35 -4.52
C ASN A 155 -16.75 0.14 -5.15
N ALA A 156 -16.22 -1.08 -4.97
CA ALA A 156 -16.89 -2.31 -5.35
C ALA A 156 -18.11 -2.65 -4.46
N GLY A 157 -18.43 -1.80 -3.48
CA GLY A 157 -19.63 -1.88 -2.65
C GLY A 157 -19.52 -2.82 -1.45
N LEU A 158 -18.31 -3.22 -1.04
CA LEU A 158 -18.10 -4.06 0.15
C LEU A 158 -17.39 -3.31 1.27
N GLU A 159 -17.70 -3.69 2.50
CA GLU A 159 -16.99 -3.24 3.69
C GLU A 159 -15.57 -3.83 3.72
N ILE A 160 -14.63 -3.14 4.38
CA ILE A 160 -13.28 -3.64 4.63
C ILE A 160 -12.85 -3.31 6.07
N SER A 161 -12.19 -4.26 6.72
CA SER A 161 -11.55 -4.04 8.02
C SER A 161 -10.26 -4.84 8.13
N TRP A 162 -9.18 -4.20 8.57
CA TRP A 162 -7.92 -4.89 8.86
C TRP A 162 -7.85 -5.43 10.29
N TRP A 163 -8.93 -5.26 11.07
CA TRP A 163 -8.99 -5.74 12.44
C TRP A 163 -8.86 -7.28 12.49
N GLY A 164 -7.96 -7.78 13.34
CA GLY A 164 -7.73 -9.21 13.51
C GLY A 164 -6.76 -9.84 12.49
N ILE A 165 -6.12 -9.03 11.63
CA ILE A 165 -4.98 -9.49 10.82
C ILE A 165 -3.70 -9.36 11.63
N GLU A 166 -3.11 -10.50 11.97
CA GLU A 166 -1.84 -10.54 12.70
C GLU A 166 -0.66 -10.21 11.79
N LYS A 167 0.38 -9.62 12.37
CA LYS A 167 1.57 -9.16 11.64
C LYS A 167 2.28 -10.32 10.93
N GLU A 168 2.43 -11.45 11.60
CA GLU A 168 3.10 -12.64 11.07
C GLU A 168 2.31 -13.26 9.91
N GLU A 169 0.98 -13.28 10.03
CA GLU A 169 0.08 -13.73 8.96
C GLU A 169 0.22 -12.84 7.72
N TRP A 170 0.20 -11.52 7.92
CA TRP A 170 0.38 -10.54 6.85
C TRP A 170 1.73 -10.69 6.13
N ILE A 171 2.82 -10.84 6.89
CA ILE A 171 4.17 -11.02 6.32
C ILE A 171 4.23 -12.33 5.53
N PHE A 172 3.71 -13.43 6.10
CA PHE A 172 3.67 -14.72 5.43
C PHE A 172 2.90 -14.65 4.11
N ALA A 173 1.73 -14.01 4.10
CA ALA A 173 0.91 -13.88 2.90
C ALA A 173 1.62 -13.12 1.77
N ASN A 174 2.30 -12.02 2.09
CA ASN A 174 3.07 -11.25 1.11
C ASN A 174 4.25 -12.05 0.54
N ILE A 175 4.97 -12.81 1.38
CA ILE A 175 6.09 -13.65 0.94
C ILE A 175 5.58 -14.81 0.08
N ALA A 176 4.47 -15.45 0.45
CA ALA A 176 3.86 -16.53 -0.31
C ALA A 176 3.42 -16.03 -1.70
N ALA A 177 2.75 -14.88 -1.77
CA ALA A 177 2.31 -14.28 -3.01
C ALA A 177 3.49 -13.94 -3.94
N TYR A 178 4.57 -13.38 -3.40
CA TYR A 178 5.81 -13.14 -4.16
C TYR A 178 6.38 -14.44 -4.76
N ASN A 179 6.22 -15.57 -4.08
CA ASN A 179 6.60 -16.90 -4.57
C ASN A 179 5.47 -17.60 -5.37
N CYS A 180 4.62 -16.81 -6.04
CA CYS A 180 3.50 -17.28 -6.87
C CYS A 180 2.48 -18.18 -6.13
N THR A 181 2.39 -18.05 -4.80
CA THR A 181 1.43 -18.79 -3.97
C THR A 181 0.41 -17.82 -3.38
N LEU A 182 -0.68 -17.58 -4.11
CA LEU A 182 -1.68 -16.55 -3.77
C LEU A 182 -2.62 -16.92 -2.61
N GLY A 183 -2.81 -18.22 -2.35
CA GLY A 183 -3.78 -18.73 -1.37
C GLY A 183 -3.75 -18.06 0.02
N PRO A 184 -2.58 -17.86 0.65
CA PRO A 184 -2.49 -17.13 1.90
C PRO A 184 -2.97 -15.68 1.84
N MET A 185 -2.74 -14.97 0.73
CA MET A 185 -3.23 -13.61 0.55
C MET A 185 -4.75 -13.59 0.37
N VAL A 186 -5.32 -14.58 -0.34
CA VAL A 186 -6.77 -14.79 -0.42
C VAL A 186 -7.36 -14.99 0.97
N GLN A 187 -6.73 -15.77 1.84
CA GLN A 187 -7.20 -15.98 3.22
C GLN A 187 -7.19 -14.70 4.06
N VAL A 188 -6.19 -13.84 3.86
CA VAL A 188 -6.14 -12.52 4.50
C VAL A 188 -7.33 -11.67 4.04
N PHE A 189 -7.52 -11.51 2.72
CA PHE A 189 -8.63 -10.70 2.21
C PHE A 189 -10.01 -11.30 2.48
N GLU A 190 -10.13 -12.61 2.63
CA GLU A 190 -11.36 -13.27 3.09
C GLU A 190 -11.75 -12.81 4.50
N LYS A 191 -10.77 -12.56 5.39
CA LYS A 191 -11.02 -11.99 6.72
C LYS A 191 -11.30 -10.50 6.67
N CYS A 192 -10.65 -9.77 5.75
CA CYS A 192 -10.77 -8.32 5.68
C CYS A 192 -12.06 -7.83 4.99
N ILE A 193 -12.45 -8.49 3.90
CA ILE A 193 -13.56 -8.05 3.04
C ILE A 193 -14.87 -8.55 3.64
N GLY A 194 -15.67 -7.59 4.09
CA GLY A 194 -16.94 -7.81 4.77
C GLY A 194 -18.12 -8.00 3.82
N GLN A 195 -19.30 -7.59 4.29
CA GLN A 195 -20.56 -7.67 3.56
C GLN A 195 -20.75 -6.46 2.63
N ALA A 196 -21.83 -6.49 1.84
CA ALA A 196 -22.20 -5.35 1.01
C ALA A 196 -22.59 -4.14 1.86
N ILE A 197 -22.04 -2.98 1.49
CA ILE A 197 -22.41 -1.68 2.06
C ILE A 197 -23.86 -1.42 1.66
N GLN A 198 -24.75 -1.32 2.64
CA GLN A 198 -26.13 -0.95 2.37
C GLN A 198 -26.17 0.50 1.87
N ALA A 199 -26.72 0.72 0.68
CA ALA A 199 -27.08 2.06 0.26
C ALA A 199 -28.07 2.62 1.29
N SER A 200 -27.69 3.72 1.94
CA SER A 200 -28.60 4.50 2.76
C SER A 200 -29.87 4.78 1.95
N ALA A 201 -31.04 4.38 2.46
CA ALA A 201 -32.34 4.66 1.85
C ALA A 201 -32.70 6.17 1.85
N ALA A 202 -31.76 7.07 2.16
CA ALA A 202 -31.99 8.51 2.22
C ALA A 202 -31.96 9.23 0.86
N ASP A 203 -31.42 8.61 -0.20
CA ASP A 203 -31.38 9.21 -1.54
C ASP A 203 -32.50 8.72 -2.48
N ALA A 204 -33.44 7.94 -1.94
CA ALA A 204 -34.66 7.51 -2.64
C ALA A 204 -35.90 8.23 -2.06
N ALA A 205 -35.88 9.56 -2.04
CA ALA A 205 -37.10 10.35 -1.93
C ALA A 205 -37.39 10.99 -3.31
N PRO A 206 -38.62 10.84 -3.83
CA PRO A 206 -38.99 11.31 -5.17
C PRO A 206 -39.03 12.84 -5.30
#